data_AF-A0A2T1EKZ4-F1
#
_entry.id   AF-A0A2T1EKZ4-F1
#
_cell.length_a   1.000
_cell.length_b   1.000
_cell.length_c   1.000
_cell.angle_alpha   90.00
_cell.angle_beta   90.00
_cell.angle_gamma   90.00
#
_symmetry.space_group_name_H-M   'P 1'
#
loop_
_entity.id
_entity.type
_entity.pdbx_description
1 polymer ?
#
loop_
_entity_poly.entity_id
_entity_poly.type
_entity_poly.pdbx_seq_one_letter_code
_entity_poly.pdbx_strand_id
1 'polypeptide(L)'
;MKLKVVQSTTFKQSPGDSSKLAAKDKVTVAADKVFELSSWKFVENDHLKVAILGDFLGDPPRNTWFVYGYHVQLIDSQGKVVYSKPLPAPTPPPGALPASKLLSIPYKSQLDNAVNPTGACNVTSFSMVMAYFKIKQRTSAVQFEDELYRYMDASKLSRHEPDDLAKMAKAYGVQDNLTLRGSLADIRKAIAEGRPCIVHGYFTSFGHIVVIRGYNKSGFYVNDPYGEWAASGYLTDQSGQNLFYSNSLIQSKCSPEGSDYMWLHRLSKA
;
A
#
# COMPACT_ATOMS: atom_id res chain seq x y z
N MET A 1 -18.20 25.36 7.46
CA MET A 1 -16.94 25.06 6.73
C MET A 1 -17.01 23.60 6.35
N LYS A 2 -16.77 23.26 5.10
CA LYS A 2 -16.84 21.89 4.59
C LYS A 2 -15.44 21.35 4.33
N LEU A 3 -15.23 20.08 4.61
CA LEU A 3 -14.09 19.31 4.14
C LEU A 3 -14.55 18.41 3.00
N LYS A 4 -13.94 18.55 1.81
CA LYS A 4 -14.11 17.61 0.71
C LYS A 4 -12.88 16.70 0.63
N VAL A 5 -13.10 15.39 0.61
CA VAL A 5 -12.07 14.41 0.30
C VAL A 5 -11.91 14.36 -1.21
N VAL A 6 -10.75 14.77 -1.74
CA VAL A 6 -10.47 14.79 -3.19
C VAL A 6 -9.70 13.57 -3.66
N GLN A 7 -9.10 12.84 -2.72
CA GLN A 7 -8.50 11.54 -2.94
C GLN A 7 -8.82 10.65 -1.75
N SER A 8 -9.22 9.39 -1.99
CA SER A 8 -9.45 8.42 -0.93
C SER A 8 -8.24 8.40 0.02
N THR A 9 -8.47 8.36 1.33
CA THR A 9 -7.37 8.46 2.31
C THR A 9 -7.76 7.85 3.65
N THR A 10 -6.82 7.80 4.59
CA THR A 10 -7.03 7.29 5.94
C THR A 10 -7.10 8.46 6.92
N PHE A 11 -8.21 8.55 7.63
CA PHE A 11 -8.39 9.44 8.77
C PHE A 11 -7.88 8.71 10.02
N LYS A 12 -7.10 9.39 10.86
CA LYS A 12 -6.35 8.77 11.98
C LYS A 12 -6.59 9.46 13.31
N GLN A 13 -6.41 8.76 14.42
CA GLN A 13 -6.47 9.35 15.77
C GLN A 13 -5.16 10.00 16.22
N SER A 14 -4.09 9.89 15.42
CA SER A 14 -2.85 10.64 15.59
C SER A 14 -2.19 10.94 14.23
N PRO A 15 -1.28 11.92 14.12
CA PRO A 15 -0.53 12.17 12.89
C PRO A 15 0.60 11.16 12.66
N GLY A 16 0.80 10.19 13.56
CA GLY A 16 1.80 9.13 13.40
C GLY A 16 1.47 8.16 12.25
N ASP A 17 2.44 7.31 11.93
CA ASP A 17 2.36 6.31 10.88
C ASP A 17 1.16 5.37 11.08
N SER A 18 0.28 5.31 10.08
CA SER A 18 -0.89 4.42 10.01
C SER A 18 -0.57 2.95 10.30
N SER A 19 0.66 2.49 10.07
CA SER A 19 1.10 1.10 10.29
C SER A 19 1.16 0.78 11.78
N LYS A 20 1.46 1.80 12.59
CA LYS A 20 1.60 1.70 14.05
C LYS A 20 0.28 1.95 14.77
N LEU A 21 -0.77 2.33 14.05
CA LEU A 21 -2.09 2.58 14.60
C LEU A 21 -2.95 1.32 14.57
N ALA A 22 -3.63 1.07 15.69
CA ALA A 22 -4.63 0.02 15.80
C ALA A 22 -5.79 0.28 14.82
N ALA A 23 -6.47 -0.79 14.39
CA ALA A 23 -7.59 -0.71 13.45
C ALA A 23 -8.69 0.28 13.91
N LYS A 24 -9.01 0.30 15.21
CA LYS A 24 -10.01 1.22 15.81
C LYS A 24 -9.62 2.71 15.79
N ASP A 25 -8.34 2.99 15.54
CA ASP A 25 -7.77 4.34 15.59
C ASP A 25 -7.51 4.92 14.18
N LYS A 26 -7.99 4.22 13.14
CA LYS A 26 -7.92 4.66 11.74
C LYS A 26 -9.16 4.24 10.95
N VAL A 27 -9.56 5.05 9.97
CA VAL A 27 -10.71 4.77 9.10
C VAL A 27 -10.42 5.22 7.67
N THR A 28 -10.71 4.37 6.69
CA THR A 28 -10.61 4.75 5.27
C THR A 28 -11.82 5.59 4.90
N VAL A 29 -11.59 6.72 4.24
CA VAL A 29 -12.62 7.58 3.68
C VAL A 29 -12.41 7.69 2.18
N ALA A 30 -13.46 7.39 1.41
CA ALA A 30 -13.42 7.44 -0.05
C ALA A 30 -13.37 8.90 -0.58
N ALA A 31 -12.84 9.06 -1.80
CA ALA A 31 -12.93 10.31 -2.55
C ALA A 31 -14.39 10.78 -2.71
N ASP A 32 -14.56 12.08 -2.92
CA ASP A 32 -15.82 12.81 -3.07
C ASP A 32 -16.74 12.86 -1.84
N LYS A 33 -16.34 12.24 -0.71
CA LYS A 33 -17.02 12.46 0.57
C LYS A 33 -16.85 13.92 1.03
N VAL A 34 -17.92 14.50 1.56
CA VAL A 34 -17.96 15.87 2.09
C VAL A 34 -18.47 15.84 3.53
N PHE A 35 -17.79 16.53 4.43
CA PHE A 35 -18.13 16.64 5.84
C PHE A 35 -18.28 18.10 6.25
N GLU A 36 -19.30 18.40 7.05
CA GLU A 36 -19.34 19.67 7.77
C GLU A 36 -18.34 19.64 8.92
N LEU A 37 -17.61 20.73 9.14
CA LEU A 37 -16.63 20.84 10.21
C LEU A 37 -17.11 21.81 11.29
N SER A 38 -16.97 21.40 12.56
CA SER A 38 -17.08 22.30 13.71
C SER A 38 -15.80 23.13 13.88
N SER A 39 -14.64 22.50 13.66
CA SER A 39 -13.34 23.15 13.77
C SER A 39 -12.27 22.38 12.97
N TRP A 40 -11.18 23.07 12.66
CA TRP A 40 -10.00 22.48 12.04
C TRP A 40 -8.74 23.28 12.40
N LYS A 41 -7.58 22.64 12.34
CA LYS A 41 -6.28 23.30 12.42
C LYS A 41 -5.19 22.53 11.67
N PHE A 42 -4.17 23.25 11.21
CA PHE A 42 -2.92 22.63 10.75
C PHE A 42 -2.17 21.98 11.90
N VAL A 43 -1.55 20.84 11.60
CA VAL A 43 -0.60 20.16 12.48
C VAL A 43 0.62 19.74 11.68
N GLU A 44 1.60 19.12 12.35
CA GLU A 44 2.85 18.66 11.76
C GLU A 44 2.64 17.61 10.65
N ASN A 45 3.68 17.39 9.83
CA ASN A 45 3.71 16.40 8.74
C ASN A 45 2.57 16.56 7.73
N ASP A 46 2.24 17.80 7.37
CA ASP A 46 1.22 18.13 6.37
C ASP A 46 -0.20 17.62 6.69
N HIS A 47 -0.50 17.34 7.96
CA HIS A 47 -1.82 16.91 8.38
C HIS A 47 -2.71 18.08 8.82
N LEU A 48 -4.02 17.88 8.70
CA LEU A 48 -5.05 18.68 9.35
C LEU A 48 -5.63 17.88 10.52
N LYS A 49 -5.81 18.52 11.67
CA LYS A 49 -6.71 18.00 12.72
C LYS A 49 -8.09 18.61 12.49
N VAL A 50 -9.10 17.78 12.28
CA VAL A 50 -10.47 18.18 11.94
C VAL A 50 -11.45 17.60 12.95
N ALA A 51 -12.51 18.35 13.26
CA ALA A 51 -13.63 17.89 14.07
C ALA A 51 -14.92 18.01 13.26
N ILE A 52 -15.48 16.87 12.88
CA ILE A 52 -16.69 16.75 12.06
C ILE A 52 -17.91 17.18 12.89
N LEU A 53 -18.79 17.98 12.27
CA LEU A 53 -20.02 18.47 12.86
C LEU A 53 -21.18 17.54 12.50
N GLY A 54 -21.87 17.02 13.53
CA GLY A 54 -23.10 16.26 13.34
C GLY A 54 -22.93 14.86 12.73
N ASP A 55 -21.70 14.36 12.60
CA ASP A 55 -21.39 13.06 12.02
C ASP A 55 -20.17 12.42 12.71
N PHE A 56 -20.05 11.09 12.59
CA PHE A 56 -19.01 10.28 13.24
C PHE A 56 -18.46 9.25 12.25
N LEU A 57 -17.16 8.99 12.34
CA LEU A 57 -16.48 7.95 11.55
C LEU A 57 -15.89 6.89 12.47
N GLY A 58 -15.57 5.73 11.88
CA GLY A 58 -14.88 4.64 12.55
C GLY A 58 -15.75 3.85 13.55
N ASP A 59 -15.13 2.84 14.14
CA ASP A 59 -15.68 2.03 15.24
C ASP A 59 -14.58 1.85 16.30
N PRO A 60 -14.69 2.47 17.50
CA PRO A 60 -15.84 3.22 17.98
C PRO A 60 -16.05 4.55 17.22
N PRO A 61 -17.30 5.06 17.18
CA PRO A 61 -17.62 6.29 16.47
C PRO A 61 -16.92 7.50 17.09
N ARG A 62 -16.18 8.25 16.26
CA ARG A 62 -15.44 9.45 16.67
C ARG A 62 -15.64 10.57 15.65
N ASN A 63 -15.66 11.81 16.13
CA ASN A 63 -15.81 13.00 15.27
C ASN A 63 -14.49 13.73 14.99
N THR A 64 -13.42 13.45 15.74
CA THR A 64 -12.14 14.16 15.62
C THR A 64 -11.09 13.27 14.98
N TRP A 65 -10.43 13.77 13.94
CA TRP A 65 -9.50 13.00 13.11
C TRP A 65 -8.32 13.85 12.61
N PHE A 66 -7.19 13.18 12.36
CA PHE A 66 -6.06 13.68 11.60
C PHE A 66 -6.18 13.18 10.17
N VAL A 67 -6.02 14.06 9.20
CA VAL A 67 -6.11 13.72 7.77
C VAL A 67 -4.96 14.35 7.01
N TYR A 68 -4.39 13.62 6.05
CA TYR A 68 -3.31 14.14 5.22
C TYR A 68 -3.82 15.25 4.31
N GLY A 69 -3.22 16.43 4.43
CA GLY A 69 -3.74 17.68 3.88
C GLY A 69 -3.74 17.75 2.36
N TYR A 70 -2.98 16.91 1.66
CA TYR A 70 -2.99 16.85 0.19
C TYR A 70 -4.19 16.08 -0.37
N HIS A 71 -4.84 15.25 0.44
CA HIS A 71 -5.99 14.44 0.01
C HIS A 71 -7.35 15.13 0.23
N VAL A 72 -7.35 16.35 0.77
CA VAL A 72 -8.57 17.07 1.16
C VAL A 72 -8.54 18.55 0.73
N GLN A 73 -9.72 19.12 0.61
CA GLN A 73 -9.96 20.54 0.41
C GLN A 73 -10.86 21.08 1.51
N LEU A 74 -10.65 22.34 1.93
CA LEU A 74 -11.60 23.05 2.78
C LEU A 74 -12.36 24.08 1.94
N ILE A 75 -13.67 24.11 2.11
CA ILE A 75 -14.60 24.94 1.36
C ILE A 75 -15.41 25.78 2.35
N ASP A 76 -15.41 27.09 2.21
CA ASP A 76 -16.15 27.98 3.10
C ASP A 76 -17.68 27.92 2.85
N SER A 77 -18.45 28.68 3.64
CA SER A 77 -19.91 28.72 3.53
C SER A 77 -20.42 29.30 2.21
N GLN A 78 -19.56 30.01 1.46
CA GLN A 78 -19.88 30.59 0.15
C GLN A 78 -19.52 29.64 -1.00
N GLY A 79 -18.95 28.46 -0.70
CA GLY A 79 -18.54 27.49 -1.71
C GLY A 79 -17.14 27.72 -2.27
N LYS A 80 -16.36 28.66 -1.72
CA LYS A 80 -14.99 28.93 -2.16
C LYS A 80 -14.03 27.96 -1.48
N VAL A 81 -13.12 27.37 -2.27
CA VAL A 81 -12.00 26.57 -1.75
C VAL A 81 -11.02 27.49 -1.04
N VAL A 82 -10.92 27.36 0.29
CA VAL A 82 -10.01 28.14 1.14
C VAL A 82 -8.72 27.40 1.49
N TYR A 83 -8.71 26.09 1.26
CA TYR A 83 -7.52 25.26 1.39
C TYR A 83 -7.53 24.15 0.35
N SER A 84 -6.45 24.03 -0.39
CA SER A 84 -6.09 22.84 -1.16
C SER A 84 -4.57 22.79 -1.25
N LYS A 85 -4.01 21.58 -1.23
CA LYS A 85 -2.63 21.36 -1.68
C LYS A 85 -2.68 20.57 -2.98
N PRO A 86 -1.86 20.93 -3.98
CA PRO A 86 -1.78 20.14 -5.21
C PRO A 86 -1.25 18.76 -4.85
N LEU A 87 -1.98 17.70 -5.22
CA LEU A 87 -1.49 16.34 -5.06
C LEU A 87 -0.06 16.28 -5.60
N PRO A 88 0.91 15.75 -4.83
CA PRO A 88 2.29 15.76 -5.27
C PRO A 88 2.36 15.03 -6.61
N ALA A 89 2.77 15.75 -7.64
CA ALA A 89 3.01 15.13 -8.93
C ALA A 89 4.12 14.08 -8.71
N PRO A 90 3.98 12.85 -9.26
CA PRO A 90 5.07 11.88 -9.21
C PRO A 90 6.33 12.56 -9.77
N THR A 91 7.38 12.68 -8.97
CA THR A 91 8.66 13.22 -9.43
C THR A 91 9.09 12.33 -10.60
N PRO A 92 9.25 12.86 -11.83
CA PRO A 92 9.66 12.01 -12.93
C PRO A 92 11.02 11.41 -12.57
N PRO A 93 11.20 10.08 -12.69
CA PRO A 93 12.50 9.47 -12.48
C PRO A 93 13.53 10.11 -13.43
N PRO A 94 14.79 10.28 -13.01
CA PRO A 94 15.82 10.85 -13.88
C PRO A 94 15.99 9.98 -15.13
N GLY A 95 15.65 10.53 -16.30
CA GLY A 95 15.67 9.83 -17.61
C GLY A 95 14.29 9.45 -18.13
N ALA A 96 14.14 9.37 -19.46
CA ALA A 96 12.88 8.98 -20.09
C ALA A 96 12.64 7.48 -19.91
N LEU A 97 11.80 7.10 -18.94
CA LEU A 97 11.33 5.72 -18.82
C LEU A 97 10.38 5.36 -19.98
N PRO A 98 10.28 4.07 -20.35
CA PRO A 98 9.23 3.60 -21.25
C PRO A 98 7.84 4.00 -20.76
N ALA A 99 6.91 4.30 -21.67
CA ALA A 99 5.54 4.69 -21.30
C ALA A 99 4.76 3.59 -20.55
N SER A 100 5.14 2.33 -20.77
CA SER A 100 4.66 1.18 -20.04
C SER A 100 5.74 0.09 -19.98
N LYS A 101 5.64 -0.78 -18.98
CA LYS A 101 6.47 -1.97 -18.84
C LYS A 101 5.67 -3.02 -18.07
N LEU A 102 5.80 -4.28 -18.46
CA LEU A 102 5.20 -5.42 -17.77
C LEU A 102 6.23 -6.54 -17.64
N LEU A 103 6.37 -7.07 -16.43
CA LEU A 103 7.22 -8.20 -16.11
C LEU A 103 6.36 -9.48 -16.05
N SER A 104 6.90 -10.59 -16.55
CA SER A 104 6.25 -11.91 -16.55
C SER A 104 6.35 -12.60 -15.19
N ILE A 105 5.94 -11.91 -14.13
CA ILE A 105 5.90 -12.44 -12.77
C ILE A 105 4.71 -13.40 -12.67
N PRO A 106 4.93 -14.67 -12.27
CA PRO A 106 3.84 -15.62 -12.08
C PRO A 106 2.93 -15.16 -10.93
N TYR A 107 1.65 -15.47 -11.04
CA TYR A 107 0.68 -15.23 -9.97
C TYR A 107 0.59 -16.43 -9.05
N LYS A 108 0.37 -16.15 -7.77
CA LYS A 108 0.03 -17.13 -6.74
C LYS A 108 -0.95 -16.51 -5.76
N SER A 109 -1.92 -17.32 -5.34
CA SER A 109 -2.84 -16.94 -4.28
C SER A 109 -2.18 -17.20 -2.93
N GLN A 110 -2.62 -16.52 -1.87
CA GLN A 110 -2.29 -16.95 -0.50
C GLN A 110 -3.34 -17.94 0.04
N LEU A 111 -4.53 -17.98 -0.57
CA LEU A 111 -5.67 -18.76 -0.07
C LEU A 111 -5.48 -20.28 -0.22
N ASP A 112 -4.54 -20.70 -1.07
CA ASP A 112 -4.14 -22.09 -1.29
C ASP A 112 -2.89 -22.50 -0.48
N ASN A 113 -2.31 -21.58 0.29
CA ASN A 113 -1.24 -21.91 1.23
C ASN A 113 -1.76 -22.86 2.31
N ALA A 114 -0.97 -23.86 2.68
CA ALA A 114 -1.30 -24.72 3.81
C ALA A 114 -1.15 -23.97 5.15
N VAL A 115 -0.23 -23.02 5.23
CA VAL A 115 0.07 -22.25 6.44
C VAL A 115 -0.50 -20.84 6.33
N ASN A 116 -1.44 -20.53 7.23
CA ASN A 116 -2.01 -19.19 7.42
C ASN A 116 -2.54 -18.53 6.12
N PRO A 117 -3.47 -19.17 5.40
CA PRO A 117 -3.92 -18.73 4.07
C PRO A 117 -4.56 -17.32 4.07
N THR A 118 -5.09 -16.85 5.19
CA THR A 118 -5.66 -15.49 5.31
C THR A 118 -4.67 -14.45 5.84
N GLY A 119 -3.45 -14.87 6.21
CA GLY A 119 -2.42 -13.99 6.75
C GLY A 119 -1.10 -13.99 5.97
N ALA A 120 -0.91 -14.87 4.98
CA ALA A 120 0.40 -15.11 4.36
C ALA A 120 0.73 -14.22 3.13
N CYS A 121 0.08 -13.06 2.95
CA CYS A 121 0.29 -12.15 1.82
C CYS A 121 1.77 -11.80 1.56
N ASN A 122 2.56 -11.69 2.63
CA ASN A 122 3.99 -11.42 2.62
C ASN A 122 4.79 -12.49 1.87
N VAL A 123 4.86 -13.70 2.43
CA VAL A 123 5.62 -14.80 1.84
C VAL A 123 5.09 -15.20 0.47
N THR A 124 3.78 -15.09 0.21
CA THR A 124 3.19 -15.28 -1.13
C THR A 124 3.63 -14.20 -2.12
N SER A 125 3.75 -12.94 -1.71
CA SER A 125 4.28 -11.89 -2.59
C SER A 125 5.74 -12.11 -2.93
N PHE A 126 6.55 -12.50 -1.93
CA PHE A 126 7.97 -12.80 -2.15
C PHE A 126 8.18 -14.04 -3.02
N SER A 127 7.39 -15.11 -2.83
CA SER A 127 7.50 -16.33 -3.62
C SER A 127 7.18 -16.11 -5.11
N MET A 128 6.21 -15.24 -5.44
CA MET A 128 5.93 -14.82 -6.82
C MET A 128 7.16 -14.20 -7.47
N VAL A 129 7.86 -13.31 -6.75
CA VAL A 129 9.08 -12.66 -7.23
C VAL A 129 10.25 -13.65 -7.32
N MET A 130 10.39 -14.56 -6.36
CA MET A 130 11.40 -15.61 -6.39
C MET A 130 11.18 -16.57 -7.57
N ALA A 131 9.93 -16.91 -7.88
CA ALA A 131 9.58 -17.71 -9.05
C ALA A 131 9.86 -16.97 -10.37
N TYR A 132 9.70 -15.65 -10.42
CA TYR A 132 10.16 -14.82 -11.53
C TYR A 132 11.69 -14.93 -11.74
N PHE A 133 12.46 -14.89 -10.66
CA PHE A 133 13.93 -15.05 -10.70
C PHE A 133 14.42 -16.50 -10.85
N LYS A 134 13.49 -17.47 -10.95
CA LYS A 134 13.77 -18.91 -11.03
C LYS A 134 14.53 -19.44 -9.81
N ILE A 135 14.30 -18.84 -8.64
CA ILE A 135 14.78 -19.38 -7.36
C ILE A 135 13.96 -20.62 -7.05
N LYS A 136 14.66 -21.71 -6.72
CA LYS A 136 14.03 -22.98 -6.40
C LYS A 136 13.77 -23.08 -4.90
N GLN A 137 12.63 -23.67 -4.58
CA GLN A 137 12.30 -24.18 -3.26
C GLN A 137 13.39 -25.16 -2.79
N ARG A 138 13.68 -25.19 -1.48
CA ARG A 138 14.78 -25.99 -0.91
C ARG A 138 14.31 -27.20 -0.10
N THR A 139 13.03 -27.28 0.22
CA THR A 139 12.40 -28.31 1.04
C THR A 139 11.33 -29.08 0.26
N SER A 140 10.75 -30.10 0.87
CA SER A 140 9.61 -30.86 0.34
C SER A 140 8.24 -30.23 0.67
N ALA A 141 8.20 -28.94 1.03
CA ALA A 141 6.93 -28.23 1.20
C ALA A 141 6.05 -28.36 -0.05
N VAL A 142 4.72 -28.40 0.12
CA VAL A 142 3.79 -28.44 -1.03
C VAL A 142 3.91 -27.17 -1.84
N GLN A 143 4.04 -26.04 -1.16
CA GLN A 143 4.15 -24.71 -1.74
C GLN A 143 5.42 -24.01 -1.25
N PHE A 144 5.98 -23.12 -2.07
CA PHE A 144 7.19 -22.38 -1.72
C PHE A 144 6.91 -21.36 -0.61
N GLU A 145 5.71 -20.82 -0.61
CA GLU A 145 5.12 -19.91 0.37
C GLU A 145 5.18 -20.49 1.78
N ASP A 146 4.79 -21.75 1.93
CA ASP A 146 4.81 -22.46 3.21
C ASP A 146 6.24 -22.73 3.69
N GLU A 147 7.19 -22.94 2.77
CA GLU A 147 8.61 -23.00 3.12
C GLU A 147 9.11 -21.64 3.63
N LEU A 148 8.82 -20.55 2.92
CA LEU A 148 9.22 -19.21 3.34
C LEU A 148 8.61 -18.85 4.70
N TYR A 149 7.34 -19.21 4.93
CA TYR A 149 6.67 -19.02 6.21
C TYR A 149 7.43 -19.73 7.34
N ARG A 150 7.68 -21.04 7.18
CA ARG A 150 8.41 -21.84 8.18
C ARG A 150 9.84 -21.36 8.38
N TYR A 151 10.50 -20.88 7.33
CA TYR A 151 11.82 -20.28 7.42
C TYR A 151 11.81 -19.04 8.31
N MET A 152 10.82 -18.15 8.14
CA MET A 152 10.71 -16.96 8.98
C MET A 152 10.49 -17.33 10.45
N ASP A 153 9.56 -18.25 10.74
CA ASP A 153 9.30 -18.74 12.11
C ASP A 153 10.54 -19.36 12.74
N ALA A 154 11.20 -20.29 12.04
CA ALA A 154 12.40 -20.97 12.53
C ALA A 154 13.58 -19.99 12.75
N SER A 155 13.65 -18.94 11.95
CA SER A 155 14.67 -17.89 12.04
C SER A 155 14.30 -16.77 13.03
N LYS A 156 13.15 -16.87 13.72
CA LYS A 156 12.59 -15.85 14.63
C LYS A 156 12.44 -14.48 13.96
N LEU A 157 12.11 -14.48 12.67
CA LEU A 157 11.85 -13.29 11.86
C LEU A 157 10.36 -13.00 11.83
N SER A 158 10.00 -11.72 11.92
CA SER A 158 8.61 -11.29 11.81
C SER A 158 8.24 -11.06 10.35
N ARG A 159 7.23 -11.79 9.87
CA ARG A 159 6.60 -11.58 8.56
C ARG A 159 5.84 -10.25 8.43
N HIS A 160 5.71 -9.51 9.53
CA HIS A 160 5.10 -8.18 9.58
C HIS A 160 6.15 -7.06 9.52
N GLU A 161 7.43 -7.38 9.74
CA GLU A 161 8.52 -6.40 9.70
C GLU A 161 9.18 -6.39 8.32
N PRO A 162 9.22 -5.24 7.61
CA PRO A 162 9.76 -5.19 6.26
C PRO A 162 11.25 -5.53 6.20
N ASP A 163 12.04 -5.16 7.21
CA ASP A 163 13.45 -5.52 7.29
C ASP A 163 13.67 -7.03 7.44
N ASP A 164 12.80 -7.73 8.16
CA ASP A 164 12.87 -9.18 8.33
C ASP A 164 12.49 -9.93 7.05
N LEU A 165 11.54 -9.40 6.28
CA LEU A 165 11.25 -9.88 4.93
C LEU A 165 12.45 -9.71 3.99
N ALA A 166 13.17 -8.58 4.08
CA ALA A 166 14.39 -8.34 3.31
C ALA A 166 15.52 -9.33 3.69
N LYS A 167 15.65 -9.67 4.98
CA LYS A 167 16.58 -10.72 5.44
C LYS A 167 16.23 -12.10 4.87
N MET A 168 14.94 -12.45 4.86
CA MET A 168 14.46 -13.68 4.23
C MET A 168 14.79 -13.70 2.73
N ALA A 169 14.48 -12.62 2.00
CA ALA A 169 14.80 -12.53 0.57
C ALA A 169 16.29 -12.76 0.29
N LYS A 170 17.17 -12.12 1.09
CA LYS A 170 18.62 -12.29 0.99
C LYS A 170 19.06 -13.73 1.23
N ALA A 171 18.48 -14.42 2.20
CA ALA A 171 18.78 -15.83 2.47
C ALA A 171 18.45 -16.77 1.29
N TYR A 172 17.53 -16.33 0.42
CA TYR A 172 17.13 -17.03 -0.81
C TYR A 172 17.84 -16.52 -2.08
N GLY A 173 18.83 -15.64 -1.95
CA GLY A 173 19.59 -15.12 -3.09
C GLY A 173 18.86 -14.01 -3.87
N VAL A 174 17.94 -13.30 -3.21
CA VAL A 174 17.29 -12.11 -3.75
C VAL A 174 17.76 -10.88 -2.98
N GLN A 175 18.26 -9.89 -3.70
CA GLN A 175 18.59 -8.59 -3.10
C GLN A 175 17.33 -7.74 -2.97
N ASP A 176 17.13 -7.18 -1.78
CA ASP A 176 16.01 -6.30 -1.48
C ASP A 176 16.51 -4.89 -1.15
N ASN A 177 16.25 -3.95 -2.05
CA ASN A 177 16.49 -2.53 -1.81
C ASN A 177 15.22 -1.90 -1.22
N LEU A 178 14.99 -2.23 0.05
CA LEU A 178 13.90 -1.73 0.87
C LEU A 178 14.06 -0.22 1.10
N THR A 179 12.98 0.52 0.92
CA THR A 179 12.83 1.89 1.41
C THR A 179 11.49 2.04 2.10
N LEU A 180 11.47 2.78 3.21
CA LEU A 180 10.22 3.20 3.88
C LEU A 180 9.73 4.57 3.37
N ARG A 181 10.47 5.15 2.42
CA ARG A 181 10.22 6.46 1.80
C ARG A 181 10.13 6.36 0.28
N GLY A 182 9.44 5.34 -0.21
CA GLY A 182 9.22 5.11 -1.63
C GLY A 182 8.14 6.01 -2.21
N SER A 183 8.18 6.19 -3.53
CA SER A 183 7.20 6.94 -4.33
C SER A 183 6.69 6.11 -5.52
N LEU A 184 5.62 6.58 -6.18
CA LEU A 184 5.17 5.99 -7.45
C LEU A 184 6.27 5.98 -8.52
N ALA A 185 7.16 6.98 -8.49
CA ALA A 185 8.28 7.09 -9.42
C ALA A 185 9.35 6.02 -9.19
N ASP A 186 9.64 5.70 -7.93
CA ASP A 186 10.56 4.61 -7.57
C ASP A 186 10.09 3.27 -8.10
N ILE A 187 8.77 3.00 -8.03
CA ILE A 187 8.18 1.78 -8.59
C ILE A 187 8.42 1.73 -10.10
N ARG A 188 8.10 2.82 -10.81
CA ARG A 188 8.24 2.89 -12.27
C ARG A 188 9.68 2.67 -12.71
N LYS A 189 10.63 3.33 -12.03
CA LYS A 189 12.05 3.19 -12.29
C LYS A 189 12.51 1.73 -12.09
N ALA A 190 12.20 1.14 -10.94
CA ALA A 190 12.57 -0.23 -10.64
C ALA A 190 12.00 -1.22 -11.67
N ILE A 191 10.71 -1.11 -12.01
CA ILE A 191 10.07 -1.99 -12.99
C ILE A 191 10.67 -1.79 -14.39
N ALA A 192 11.00 -0.56 -14.79
CA ALA A 192 11.67 -0.28 -16.05
C ALA A 192 13.05 -0.96 -16.14
N GLU A 193 13.77 -1.02 -15.02
CA GLU A 193 15.04 -1.73 -14.84
C GLU A 193 14.89 -3.26 -14.72
N GLY A 194 13.66 -3.80 -14.80
CA GLY A 194 13.40 -5.24 -14.66
C GLY A 194 13.35 -5.74 -13.22
N ARG A 195 13.20 -4.85 -12.25
CA ARG A 195 13.10 -5.15 -10.81
C ARG A 195 11.63 -5.19 -10.39
N PRO A 196 11.07 -6.36 -10.04
CA PRO A 196 9.78 -6.45 -9.38
C PRO A 196 9.72 -5.62 -8.11
N CYS A 197 8.53 -5.09 -7.81
CA CYS A 197 8.30 -4.33 -6.59
C CYS A 197 7.22 -5.00 -5.73
N ILE A 198 7.40 -4.95 -4.41
CA ILE A 198 6.34 -5.30 -3.44
C ILE A 198 6.06 -4.05 -2.61
N VAL A 199 4.79 -3.67 -2.50
CA VAL A 199 4.35 -2.49 -1.75
C VAL A 199 3.44 -2.89 -0.61
N HIS A 200 3.63 -2.25 0.55
CA HIS A 200 2.71 -2.38 1.68
C HIS A 200 1.63 -1.32 1.59
N GLY A 201 0.42 -1.65 2.03
CA GLY A 201 -0.66 -0.69 2.11
C GLY A 201 -1.81 -1.12 3.01
N TYR A 202 -2.71 -0.17 3.24
CA TYR A 202 -3.90 -0.31 4.07
C TYR A 202 -5.11 -0.74 3.23
N PHE A 203 -4.92 -1.80 2.45
CA PHE A 203 -6.00 -2.43 1.70
C PHE A 203 -7.00 -3.10 2.64
N THR A 204 -6.52 -3.60 3.78
CA THR A 204 -7.30 -4.06 4.95
C THR A 204 -6.99 -3.19 6.18
N SER A 205 -7.70 -3.39 7.28
CA SER A 205 -7.49 -2.67 8.55
C SER A 205 -6.13 -2.97 9.21
N PHE A 206 -5.59 -4.16 9.00
CA PHE A 206 -4.31 -4.60 9.56
C PHE A 206 -3.13 -4.43 8.59
N GLY A 207 -3.41 -4.04 7.35
CA GLY A 207 -2.43 -3.93 6.28
C GLY A 207 -2.43 -5.15 5.36
N HIS A 208 -1.85 -4.95 4.18
CA HIS A 208 -1.71 -5.97 3.14
C HIS A 208 -0.56 -5.58 2.22
N ILE A 209 0.05 -6.56 1.57
CA ILE A 209 1.12 -6.29 0.61
C ILE A 209 0.83 -6.96 -0.72
N VAL A 210 1.20 -6.29 -1.80
CA VAL A 210 0.91 -6.74 -3.18
C VAL A 210 2.16 -6.63 -4.06
N VAL A 211 2.23 -7.44 -5.10
CA VAL A 211 3.32 -7.42 -6.08
C VAL A 211 2.97 -6.49 -7.23
N ILE A 212 3.73 -5.41 -7.41
CA ILE A 212 3.66 -4.62 -8.63
C ILE A 212 4.51 -5.29 -9.71
N ARG A 213 3.86 -5.67 -10.80
CA ARG A 213 4.48 -6.37 -11.94
C ARG A 213 4.62 -5.51 -13.19
N GLY A 214 4.06 -4.31 -13.20
CA GLY A 214 4.10 -3.45 -14.37
C GLY A 214 3.53 -2.07 -14.10
N TYR A 215 3.64 -1.19 -15.08
CA TYR A 215 3.02 0.12 -15.06
C TYR A 215 2.61 0.59 -16.46
N ASN A 216 1.70 1.56 -16.49
CA ASN A 216 1.45 2.46 -17.62
C ASN A 216 1.27 3.89 -17.08
N LYS A 217 0.94 4.88 -17.91
CA LYS A 217 0.78 6.29 -17.46
C LYS A 217 -0.24 6.47 -16.32
N SER A 218 -1.33 5.72 -16.30
CA SER A 218 -2.44 5.90 -15.35
C SER A 218 -2.33 5.07 -14.07
N GLY A 219 -1.45 4.06 -14.01
CA GLY A 219 -1.33 3.20 -12.84
C GLY A 219 -0.37 2.03 -13.01
N PHE A 220 -0.67 0.96 -12.28
CA PHE A 220 0.19 -0.20 -12.07
C PHE A 220 -0.55 -1.51 -12.31
N TYR A 221 0.14 -2.48 -12.91
CA TYR A 221 -0.32 -3.85 -12.99
C TYR A 221 0.13 -4.61 -11.75
N VAL A 222 -0.78 -5.31 -11.10
CA VAL A 222 -0.60 -5.89 -9.77
C VAL A 222 -0.95 -7.37 -9.77
N ASN A 223 -0.18 -8.17 -9.04
CA ASN A 223 -0.60 -9.47 -8.55
C ASN A 223 -0.90 -9.30 -7.05
N ASP A 224 -2.18 -9.37 -6.67
CA ASP A 224 -2.63 -9.30 -5.29
C ASP A 224 -2.88 -10.72 -4.76
N PRO A 225 -2.14 -11.20 -3.74
CA PRO A 225 -2.26 -12.59 -3.32
C PRO A 225 -3.65 -12.93 -2.72
N TYR A 226 -4.44 -11.95 -2.29
CA TYR A 226 -5.69 -12.16 -1.56
C TYR A 226 -6.96 -11.99 -2.42
N GLY A 227 -6.81 -11.81 -3.74
CA GLY A 227 -7.92 -11.57 -4.66
C GLY A 227 -8.04 -10.10 -5.05
N GLU A 228 -9.19 -9.70 -5.59
CA GLU A 228 -9.38 -8.33 -6.06
C GLU A 228 -9.81 -7.38 -4.94
N TRP A 229 -9.05 -6.30 -4.73
CA TRP A 229 -9.47 -5.23 -3.84
C TRP A 229 -10.58 -4.38 -4.47
N ALA A 230 -11.69 -4.22 -3.75
CA ALA A 230 -12.72 -3.22 -4.01
C ALA A 230 -12.90 -2.29 -2.80
N ALA A 231 -13.54 -1.14 -3.01
CA ALA A 231 -13.82 -0.20 -1.92
C ALA A 231 -14.70 -0.79 -0.80
N SER A 232 -15.52 -1.80 -1.13
CA SER A 232 -16.36 -2.56 -0.19
C SER A 232 -15.61 -3.67 0.55
N GLY A 233 -14.37 -3.97 0.16
CA GLY A 233 -13.59 -5.09 0.69
C GLY A 233 -12.99 -5.95 -0.41
N TYR A 234 -12.29 -7.01 0.00
CA TYR A 234 -11.68 -7.97 -0.93
C TYR A 234 -12.72 -8.94 -1.50
N LEU A 235 -12.65 -9.15 -2.81
CA LEU A 235 -13.32 -10.21 -3.54
C LEU A 235 -12.36 -11.41 -3.63
N THR A 236 -12.38 -12.24 -2.59
CA THR A 236 -11.46 -13.38 -2.44
C THR A 236 -11.79 -14.56 -3.36
N ASP A 237 -12.98 -14.55 -3.97
CA ASP A 237 -13.44 -15.49 -5.00
C ASP A 237 -12.94 -15.10 -6.41
N GLN A 238 -12.44 -13.87 -6.57
CA GLN A 238 -11.87 -13.38 -7.82
C GLN A 238 -10.36 -13.54 -7.83
N SER A 239 -9.79 -13.72 -9.03
CA SER A 239 -8.35 -13.85 -9.19
C SER A 239 -7.66 -12.51 -8.94
N GLY A 240 -6.63 -12.51 -8.09
CA GLY A 240 -5.76 -11.36 -7.90
C GLY A 240 -4.69 -11.19 -8.98
N GLN A 241 -4.74 -11.98 -10.05
CA GLN A 241 -3.75 -11.97 -11.13
C GLN A 241 -3.93 -10.77 -12.07
N ASN A 242 -2.83 -10.04 -12.30
CA ASN A 242 -2.77 -9.00 -13.33
C ASN A 242 -3.88 -7.92 -13.24
N LEU A 243 -4.25 -7.55 -12.01
CA LEU A 243 -5.18 -6.47 -11.75
C LEU A 243 -4.55 -5.12 -12.14
N PHE A 244 -5.39 -4.10 -12.35
CA PHE A 244 -4.93 -2.75 -12.62
C PHE A 244 -5.34 -1.80 -11.50
N TYR A 245 -4.36 -1.26 -10.77
CA TYR A 245 -4.56 -0.27 -9.72
C TYR A 245 -4.07 1.10 -10.18
N SER A 246 -4.96 2.10 -10.09
CA SER A 246 -4.64 3.47 -10.51
C SER A 246 -3.55 4.10 -9.63
N ASN A 247 -2.90 5.15 -10.14
CA ASN A 247 -1.96 5.96 -9.36
C ASN A 247 -2.59 6.44 -8.05
N SER A 248 -3.84 6.92 -8.10
CA SER A 248 -4.55 7.41 -6.91
C SER A 248 -4.86 6.31 -5.92
N LEU A 249 -5.20 5.11 -6.38
CA LEU A 249 -5.45 3.96 -5.51
C LEU A 249 -4.18 3.56 -4.77
N ILE A 250 -3.07 3.32 -5.48
CA ILE A 250 -1.79 2.96 -4.86
C ILE A 250 -1.34 4.08 -3.90
N GLN A 251 -1.43 5.35 -4.30
CA GLN A 251 -1.08 6.47 -3.43
C GLN A 251 -1.91 6.49 -2.15
N SER A 252 -3.23 6.34 -2.25
CA SER A 252 -4.13 6.36 -1.10
C SER A 252 -3.90 5.22 -0.12
N LYS A 253 -3.63 4.01 -0.63
CA LYS A 253 -3.52 2.80 0.18
C LYS A 253 -2.12 2.54 0.67
N CYS A 254 -1.11 2.83 -0.11
CA CYS A 254 0.28 2.48 0.20
C CYS A 254 1.07 3.64 0.81
N SER A 255 0.55 4.86 0.73
CA SER A 255 1.28 6.06 1.14
C SER A 255 0.33 7.13 1.72
N PRO A 256 -0.47 6.80 2.76
CA PRO A 256 -1.45 7.72 3.32
C PRO A 256 -0.82 8.88 4.10
N GLU A 257 0.46 8.79 4.43
CA GLU A 257 1.21 9.74 5.26
C GLU A 257 1.88 10.86 4.47
N GLY A 258 2.08 10.68 3.17
CA GLY A 258 2.98 11.47 2.34
C GLY A 258 3.00 10.97 0.91
N SER A 259 3.47 11.75 -0.07
CA SER A 259 3.69 11.22 -1.44
C SER A 259 4.88 10.27 -1.57
N ASP A 260 5.81 10.37 -0.63
CA ASP A 260 7.07 9.65 -0.54
C ASP A 260 7.11 8.80 0.74
N TYR A 261 5.97 8.32 1.21
CA TYR A 261 5.84 7.50 2.43
C TYR A 261 5.30 6.12 2.12
N MET A 262 5.95 5.44 1.17
CA MET A 262 5.59 4.09 0.79
C MET A 262 6.66 3.11 1.24
N TRP A 263 6.23 2.04 1.91
CA TRP A 263 7.11 0.91 2.19
C TRP A 263 7.19 0.05 0.95
N LEU A 264 8.38 0.07 0.33
CA LEU A 264 8.61 -0.43 -1.01
C LEU A 264 9.85 -1.31 -1.02
N HIS A 265 9.65 -2.57 -1.40
CA HIS A 265 10.70 -3.52 -1.73
C HIS A 265 10.99 -3.43 -3.22
N ARG A 266 12.25 -3.22 -3.60
CA ARG A 266 12.70 -3.24 -5.01
C ARG A 266 13.66 -4.39 -5.19
N LEU A 267 13.17 -5.47 -5.81
CA LEU A 267 13.84 -6.76 -5.75
C LEU A 267 14.67 -6.99 -7.00
N SER A 268 15.88 -7.52 -6.82
CA SER A 268 16.76 -7.96 -7.90
C SER A 268 17.35 -9.32 -7.57
N LYS A 269 17.70 -10.08 -8.60
CA LYS A 269 18.49 -11.30 -8.40
C LYS A 269 19.88 -10.90 -7.87
N ALA A 270 20.37 -11.64 -6.88
CA ALA A 270 21.71 -11.41 -6.32
C ALA A 270 22.82 -11.76 -7.30
#